data_AF-A0A3P6TRB8-F1
#
_entry.id   AF-A0A3P6TRB8-F1
#
_cell.length_a   1.000
_cell.length_b   1.000
_cell.length_c   1.000
_cell.angle_alpha   90.00
_cell.angle_beta   90.00
_cell.angle_gamma   90.00
#
_symmetry.space_group_name_H-M   'P 1'
#
loop_
_entity.id
_entity.type
_entity.pdbx_description
1 polymer ?
#
loop_
_entity_poly.entity_id
_entity_poly.type
_entity_poly.pdbx_seq_one_letter_code
_entity_poly.pdbx_strand_id
1 'polypeptide(L)'
;MSSALFFNDGSNGSTVEGPVCAEKGLACPALYKSMEVVSFCSTISDFIIIPLLVYLSVAKVKDCLLKYFTLNLMAICSVRTIAITVVHVINVINLFANVDEHLYQIRRWARRCLSFGYVWSHAMALYVAILCYLAYANPIFYVKHFVNKSQKLHYLILHTVLLAWNSCIDFIRQHFEVFLLHHLTHLILFIVLFIVTIMASIKICNYKPPGVNATYVMKLRRKRLFSFVIYSYATEIVVLPRFLYSLTSVICNYVGCEHQLRQTLFHNIIRQLIRALHELNSIVIVLSTIVAFEPYRQAFIAILGKQKSSTTKIDPLKG
;
A
#
# COMPACT_ATOMS: atom_id res chain seq x y z
N MET A 1 1.01 -29.15 0.74
CA MET A 1 -0.48 -29.03 0.85
C MET A 1 -0.89 -28.27 2.11
N SER A 2 -1.37 -27.01 2.00
CA SER A 2 -2.42 -26.37 2.84
C SER A 2 -2.48 -24.86 2.56
N SER A 3 -2.99 -24.48 1.38
CA SER A 3 -3.47 -23.11 1.12
C SER A 3 -4.92 -22.98 1.59
N ALA A 4 -5.13 -23.09 2.90
CA ALA A 4 -6.45 -22.91 3.51
C ALA A 4 -6.75 -21.41 3.70
N LEU A 5 -7.15 -20.77 2.59
CA LEU A 5 -7.83 -19.49 2.59
C LEU A 5 -8.73 -19.39 1.38
N PHE A 6 -10.04 -19.31 1.67
CA PHE A 6 -11.19 -19.29 0.77
C PHE A 6 -11.85 -20.64 0.47
N PHE A 7 -12.17 -21.43 1.50
CA PHE A 7 -13.43 -22.18 1.48
C PHE A 7 -14.07 -22.15 2.86
N ASN A 8 -15.39 -21.97 2.83
CA ASN A 8 -16.31 -22.16 3.93
C ASN A 8 -16.68 -23.64 3.87
N ASP A 9 -15.96 -24.50 4.60
CA ASP A 9 -16.34 -25.91 4.71
C ASP A 9 -17.41 -26.02 5.79
N GLY A 10 -18.64 -26.09 5.31
CA GLY A 10 -19.83 -26.32 6.09
C GLY A 10 -20.95 -26.84 5.19
N SER A 11 -20.75 -28.01 4.58
CA SER A 11 -21.83 -28.95 4.29
C SER A 11 -21.30 -30.35 3.98
N ASN A 12 -22.01 -31.33 4.52
CA ASN A 12 -21.81 -32.76 4.32
C ASN A 12 -21.85 -33.16 2.84
N GLY A 13 -21.26 -34.31 2.55
CA GLY A 13 -21.10 -34.85 1.20
C GLY A 13 -22.39 -35.15 0.44
N SER A 14 -22.16 -35.47 -0.83
CA SER A 14 -23.08 -35.96 -1.87
C SER A 14 -24.02 -34.92 -2.49
N THR A 15 -23.57 -34.30 -3.57
CA THR A 15 -24.21 -34.28 -4.91
C THR A 15 -23.31 -33.48 -5.85
N VAL A 16 -23.33 -33.79 -7.16
CA VAL A 16 -22.64 -33.01 -8.19
C VAL A 16 -23.37 -31.67 -8.30
N GLU A 17 -23.10 -30.75 -7.38
CA GLU A 17 -23.72 -29.43 -7.36
C GLU A 17 -23.12 -28.59 -8.50
N GLY A 18 -23.97 -28.28 -9.49
CA GLY A 18 -23.65 -27.30 -10.51
C GLY A 18 -23.39 -25.90 -9.91
N PRO A 19 -22.93 -24.94 -10.73
CA PRO A 19 -22.58 -23.61 -10.26
C PRO A 19 -23.74 -22.92 -9.51
N VAL A 20 -23.44 -22.37 -8.32
CA VAL A 20 -24.41 -21.84 -7.34
C VAL A 20 -25.38 -20.79 -7.92
N CYS A 21 -24.94 -20.05 -8.93
CA CYS A 21 -25.70 -18.96 -9.55
C CYS A 21 -26.17 -19.25 -10.98
N ALA A 22 -25.94 -20.44 -11.54
CA ALA A 22 -26.23 -20.76 -12.95
C ALA A 22 -27.66 -20.41 -13.37
N GLU A 23 -28.65 -20.73 -12.52
CA GLU A 23 -30.08 -20.50 -12.81
C GLU A 23 -30.62 -19.19 -12.25
N LYS A 24 -29.89 -18.55 -11.33
CA LYS A 24 -30.34 -17.34 -10.62
C LYS A 24 -29.91 -16.05 -11.29
N GLY A 25 -28.95 -16.11 -12.21
CA GLY A 25 -28.43 -14.92 -12.89
C GLY A 25 -27.96 -13.84 -11.91
N LEU A 26 -28.25 -12.58 -12.23
CA LEU A 26 -27.94 -11.43 -11.36
C LEU A 26 -28.73 -11.39 -10.05
N ALA A 27 -29.78 -12.20 -9.89
CA ALA A 27 -30.53 -12.29 -8.63
C ALA A 27 -29.84 -13.21 -7.61
N CYS A 28 -28.68 -13.79 -7.94
CA CYS A 28 -27.97 -14.69 -7.03
C CYS A 28 -27.48 -13.98 -5.76
N PRO A 29 -27.91 -14.39 -4.55
CA PRO A 29 -27.49 -13.76 -3.30
C PRO A 29 -25.99 -13.80 -3.03
N ALA A 30 -25.28 -14.77 -3.62
CA ALA A 30 -23.84 -14.90 -3.48
C ALA A 30 -23.06 -13.70 -4.03
N LEU A 31 -23.62 -12.96 -5.01
CA LEU A 31 -23.03 -11.73 -5.56
C LEU A 31 -23.09 -10.55 -4.59
N TYR A 32 -24.05 -10.56 -3.65
CA TYR A 32 -24.35 -9.42 -2.78
C TYR A 32 -23.90 -9.64 -1.32
N LYS A 33 -22.99 -10.59 -1.08
CA LYS A 33 -22.35 -10.72 0.23
C LYS A 33 -21.61 -9.42 0.56
N SER A 34 -21.77 -8.91 1.78
CA SER A 34 -21.30 -7.58 2.17
C SER A 34 -19.82 -7.32 1.85
N MET A 35 -18.94 -8.32 2.06
CA MET A 35 -17.51 -8.20 1.74
C MET A 35 -17.23 -8.12 0.23
N GLU A 36 -18.00 -8.81 -0.60
CA GLU A 36 -17.86 -8.73 -2.06
C GLU A 36 -18.31 -7.34 -2.53
N VAL A 37 -19.44 -6.83 -2.03
CA VAL A 37 -19.93 -5.48 -2.34
C VAL A 37 -18.91 -4.41 -1.97
N VAL A 38 -18.34 -4.48 -0.76
CA VAL A 38 -17.27 -3.56 -0.33
C VAL A 38 -16.08 -3.64 -1.27
N SER A 39 -15.67 -4.84 -1.66
CA SER A 39 -14.52 -5.03 -2.54
C SER A 39 -14.77 -4.51 -3.97
N PHE A 40 -15.96 -4.72 -4.53
CA PHE A 40 -16.36 -4.14 -5.82
C PHE A 40 -16.39 -2.61 -5.76
N CYS A 41 -17.01 -2.02 -4.74
CA CYS A 41 -17.04 -0.57 -4.55
C CYS A 41 -15.63 0.02 -4.38
N SER A 42 -14.75 -0.67 -3.65
CA SER A 42 -13.36 -0.26 -3.48
C SER A 42 -12.60 -0.32 -4.80
N THR A 43 -12.76 -1.39 -5.57
CA THR A 43 -12.14 -1.56 -6.89
C THR A 43 -12.58 -0.47 -7.87
N ILE A 44 -13.88 -0.14 -7.92
CA ILE A 44 -14.40 0.97 -8.74
C ILE A 44 -13.80 2.30 -8.27
N SER A 45 -13.70 2.51 -6.95
CA SER A 45 -13.08 3.71 -6.39
C SER A 45 -11.62 3.82 -6.81
N ASP A 46 -10.86 2.71 -6.79
CA ASP A 46 -9.46 2.66 -7.22
C ASP A 46 -9.27 3.13 -8.66
N PHE A 47 -10.16 2.74 -9.58
CA PHE A 47 -10.14 3.20 -10.97
C PHE A 47 -10.40 4.70 -11.15
N ILE A 48 -10.93 5.38 -10.13
CA ILE A 48 -11.16 6.83 -10.15
C ILE A 48 -10.00 7.56 -9.45
N ILE A 49 -9.66 7.12 -8.24
CA ILE A 49 -8.73 7.84 -7.37
C ILE A 49 -7.26 7.70 -7.81
N ILE A 50 -6.86 6.55 -8.37
CA ILE A 50 -5.48 6.33 -8.81
C ILE A 50 -5.16 7.23 -10.02
N PRO A 51 -5.97 7.25 -11.11
CA PRO A 51 -5.75 8.19 -12.20
C PRO A 51 -5.81 9.65 -11.76
N LEU A 52 -6.69 10.01 -10.81
CA LEU A 52 -6.75 11.36 -10.25
C LEU A 52 -5.41 11.76 -9.60
N LEU A 53 -4.81 10.90 -8.78
CA LEU A 53 -3.51 11.19 -8.17
C LEU A 53 -2.37 11.23 -9.20
N VAL A 54 -2.40 10.38 -10.22
CA VAL A 54 -1.44 10.44 -11.33
C VAL A 54 -1.57 11.78 -12.06
N TYR A 55 -2.79 12.20 -12.39
CA TYR A 55 -3.06 13.50 -13.00
C TYR A 55 -2.56 14.65 -12.14
N LEU A 56 -2.85 14.66 -10.84
CA LEU A 56 -2.35 15.67 -9.91
C LEU A 56 -0.82 15.73 -9.91
N SER A 57 -0.17 14.57 -9.85
CA SER A 57 1.28 14.43 -9.86
C SER A 57 1.91 15.00 -11.12
N VAL A 58 1.32 14.72 -12.28
CA VAL A 58 1.84 15.15 -13.59
C VAL A 58 1.54 16.63 -13.85
N ALA A 59 0.28 17.05 -13.68
CA ALA A 59 -0.22 18.33 -14.16
C ALA A 59 -0.13 19.48 -13.14
N LYS A 60 -0.12 19.20 -11.83
CA LYS A 60 -0.24 20.23 -10.78
C LYS A 60 0.92 20.26 -9.80
N VAL A 61 1.54 19.11 -9.52
CA VAL A 61 2.64 19.01 -8.55
C VAL A 61 3.99 19.28 -9.23
N LYS A 62 4.73 20.26 -8.69
CA LYS A 62 6.09 20.61 -9.12
C LYS A 62 7.06 19.43 -8.87
N ASP A 63 8.15 19.42 -9.63
CA ASP A 63 9.14 18.36 -9.50
C ASP A 63 9.78 18.34 -8.10
N CYS A 64 9.60 17.22 -7.39
CA CYS A 64 10.09 17.03 -6.03
C CYS A 64 10.04 15.55 -5.63
N LEU A 65 10.71 15.20 -4.52
CA LEU A 65 10.73 13.82 -3.98
C LEU A 65 9.32 13.21 -3.84
N LEU A 66 8.34 14.00 -3.36
CA LEU A 66 6.97 13.53 -3.16
C LEU A 66 6.26 13.20 -4.48
N LYS A 67 6.58 13.93 -5.57
CA LYS A 67 6.06 13.61 -6.91
C LYS A 67 6.53 12.24 -7.37
N TYR A 68 7.84 11.98 -7.29
CA TYR A 68 8.40 10.68 -7.68
C TYR A 68 7.86 9.55 -6.81
N PHE A 69 7.79 9.76 -5.50
CA PHE A 69 7.21 8.78 -4.58
C PHE A 69 5.78 8.41 -4.96
N THR A 70 4.89 9.40 -5.10
CA THR A 70 3.49 9.15 -5.42
C THR A 70 3.33 8.49 -6.79
N LEU A 71 4.08 8.90 -7.82
CA LEU A 71 4.00 8.27 -9.14
C LEU A 71 4.40 6.79 -9.10
N ASN A 72 5.51 6.45 -8.44
CA ASN A 72 5.94 5.05 -8.31
C ASN A 72 4.94 4.25 -7.45
N LEU A 73 4.40 4.85 -6.39
CA LEU A 73 3.37 4.21 -5.57
C LEU A 73 2.08 3.95 -6.35
N MET A 74 1.61 4.94 -7.14
CA MET A 74 0.41 4.80 -7.96
C MET A 74 0.59 3.78 -9.09
N ALA A 75 1.79 3.61 -9.63
CA ALA A 75 2.08 2.54 -10.57
C ALA A 75 1.89 1.15 -9.94
N ILE A 76 2.39 0.94 -8.71
CA ILE A 76 2.17 -0.31 -7.97
C ILE A 76 0.70 -0.49 -7.60
N CYS A 77 0.02 0.57 -7.14
CA CYS A 77 -1.42 0.52 -6.87
C CYS A 77 -2.21 0.13 -8.13
N SER A 78 -1.85 0.64 -9.31
CA SER A 78 -2.51 0.30 -10.58
C SER A 78 -2.40 -1.19 -10.91
N VAL A 79 -1.19 -1.76 -10.83
CA VAL A 79 -0.96 -3.20 -11.05
C VAL A 79 -1.77 -4.03 -10.05
N ARG A 80 -1.83 -3.57 -8.81
CA ARG A 80 -2.60 -4.21 -7.75
C ARG A 80 -4.10 -4.18 -8.05
N THR A 81 -4.67 -3.02 -8.41
CA THR A 81 -6.09 -2.89 -8.76
C THR A 81 -6.46 -3.76 -9.96
N ILE A 82 -5.58 -3.89 -10.96
CA ILE A 82 -5.77 -4.84 -12.07
C ILE A 82 -5.84 -6.28 -11.54
N ALA A 83 -4.91 -6.67 -10.68
CA ALA A 83 -4.91 -8.02 -10.10
C ALA A 83 -6.17 -8.29 -9.24
N ILE A 84 -6.63 -7.31 -8.46
CA ILE A 84 -7.89 -7.41 -7.69
C ILE A 84 -9.07 -7.62 -8.66
N THR A 85 -9.15 -6.79 -9.71
CA THR A 85 -10.20 -6.89 -10.74
C THR A 85 -10.22 -8.27 -11.39
N VAL A 86 -9.05 -8.82 -11.74
CA VAL A 86 -8.93 -10.17 -12.30
C VAL A 86 -9.44 -11.23 -11.32
N VAL A 87 -9.10 -11.14 -10.03
CA VAL A 87 -9.60 -12.06 -9.01
C VAL A 87 -11.12 -11.98 -8.89
N HIS A 88 -11.71 -10.78 -8.95
CA HIS A 88 -13.15 -10.61 -8.92
C HIS A 88 -13.84 -11.23 -10.13
N VAL A 89 -13.34 -10.96 -11.33
CA VAL A 89 -13.90 -11.54 -12.57
C VAL A 89 -13.87 -13.07 -12.48
N ILE A 90 -12.77 -13.66 -12.05
CA ILE A 90 -12.67 -15.12 -11.87
C ILE A 90 -13.65 -15.63 -10.81
N ASN A 91 -13.74 -14.95 -9.66
CA ASN A 91 -14.66 -15.37 -8.60
C ASN A 91 -16.12 -15.30 -9.07
N VAL A 92 -16.49 -14.29 -9.86
CA VAL A 92 -17.84 -14.17 -10.45
C VAL A 92 -18.06 -15.28 -11.48
N ILE A 93 -17.12 -15.53 -12.40
CA ILE A 93 -17.23 -16.62 -13.39
C ILE A 93 -17.46 -17.96 -12.68
N ASN A 94 -16.70 -18.24 -11.61
CA ASN A 94 -16.83 -19.48 -10.84
C ASN A 94 -18.19 -19.66 -10.14
N LEU A 95 -18.97 -18.57 -9.96
CA LEU A 95 -20.34 -18.68 -9.46
C LEU A 95 -21.32 -19.16 -10.54
N PHE A 96 -21.00 -18.96 -11.82
CA PHE A 96 -21.87 -19.26 -12.96
C PHE A 96 -21.41 -20.44 -13.82
N ALA A 97 -20.12 -20.78 -13.80
CA ALA A 97 -19.54 -21.84 -14.61
C ALA A 97 -18.38 -22.55 -13.90
N ASN A 98 -18.25 -23.86 -14.10
CA ASN A 98 -17.09 -24.63 -13.66
C ASN A 98 -15.97 -24.49 -14.71
N VAL A 99 -14.98 -23.64 -14.43
CA VAL A 99 -13.85 -23.36 -15.33
C VAL A 99 -12.55 -23.52 -14.54
N ASP A 100 -11.94 -24.72 -14.56
CA ASP A 100 -10.94 -25.06 -13.55
C ASP A 100 -9.48 -24.76 -13.93
N GLU A 101 -9.00 -25.12 -15.12
CA GLU A 101 -7.54 -25.24 -15.30
C GLU A 101 -6.84 -23.92 -15.67
N HIS A 102 -7.36 -23.17 -16.65
CA HIS A 102 -6.74 -21.91 -17.07
C HIS A 102 -6.94 -20.76 -16.06
N LEU A 103 -8.09 -20.73 -15.37
CA LEU A 103 -8.38 -19.69 -14.38
C LEU A 103 -7.50 -19.85 -13.13
N TYR A 104 -7.09 -21.07 -12.79
CA TYR A 104 -6.19 -21.30 -11.66
C TYR A 104 -4.86 -20.55 -11.80
N GLN A 105 -4.23 -20.60 -12.98
CA GLN A 105 -2.94 -19.93 -13.22
C GLN A 105 -3.07 -18.41 -13.16
N ILE A 106 -4.13 -17.86 -13.76
CA ILE A 106 -4.41 -16.42 -13.73
C ILE A 106 -4.67 -15.95 -12.29
N ARG A 107 -5.46 -16.71 -11.53
CA ARG A 107 -5.74 -16.43 -10.12
C ARG A 107 -4.47 -16.48 -9.28
N ARG A 108 -3.58 -17.44 -9.55
CA ARG A 108 -2.28 -17.56 -8.89
C ARG A 108 -1.39 -16.36 -9.18
N TRP A 109 -1.29 -15.93 -10.44
CA TRP A 109 -0.58 -14.71 -10.83
C TRP A 109 -1.13 -13.48 -10.11
N ALA A 110 -2.45 -13.28 -10.14
CA ALA A 110 -3.08 -12.14 -9.51
C ALA A 110 -2.79 -12.10 -7.99
N ARG A 111 -2.91 -13.23 -7.29
CA ARG A 111 -2.57 -13.34 -5.86
C ARG A 111 -1.11 -12.98 -5.57
N ARG A 112 -0.16 -13.33 -6.45
CA ARG A 112 1.24 -12.90 -6.31
C ARG A 112 1.38 -11.39 -6.45
N CYS A 113 0.75 -10.79 -7.46
CA CYS A 113 0.75 -9.33 -7.64
C CYS A 113 0.22 -8.60 -6.39
N LEU A 114 -0.87 -9.10 -5.79
CA LEU A 114 -1.39 -8.54 -4.54
C LEU A 114 -0.36 -8.64 -3.42
N SER A 115 0.20 -9.83 -3.19
CA SER A 115 1.18 -10.07 -2.14
C SER A 115 2.43 -9.19 -2.29
N PHE A 116 2.99 -9.12 -3.50
CA PHE A 116 4.16 -8.30 -3.80
C PHE A 116 3.87 -6.82 -3.65
N GLY A 117 2.69 -6.36 -4.10
CA GLY A 117 2.28 -4.96 -4.00
C GLY A 117 2.37 -4.39 -2.58
N TYR A 118 2.04 -5.18 -1.55
CA TYR A 118 2.15 -4.73 -0.15
C TYR A 118 3.58 -4.56 0.34
N VAL A 119 4.43 -5.54 0.05
CA VAL A 119 5.85 -5.46 0.39
C VAL A 119 6.45 -4.25 -0.32
N TRP A 120 6.06 -4.05 -1.59
CA TRP A 120 6.52 -2.95 -2.41
C TRP A 120 6.10 -1.58 -1.87
N SER A 121 4.82 -1.40 -1.53
CA SER A 121 4.31 -0.12 -1.02
C SER A 121 4.96 0.25 0.31
N HIS A 122 5.17 -0.72 1.21
CA HIS A 122 5.88 -0.50 2.48
C HIS A 122 7.33 -0.14 2.27
N ALA A 123 8.05 -0.87 1.43
CA ALA A 123 9.45 -0.61 1.17
C ALA A 123 9.66 0.78 0.55
N MET A 124 8.77 1.22 -0.34
CA MET A 124 8.79 2.59 -0.86
C MET A 124 8.50 3.63 0.22
N ALA A 125 7.52 3.39 1.10
CA ALA A 125 7.24 4.28 2.22
C ALA A 125 8.45 4.39 3.16
N LEU A 126 9.10 3.27 3.49
CA LEU A 126 10.32 3.22 4.29
C LEU A 126 11.48 3.98 3.63
N TYR A 127 11.69 3.76 2.33
CA TYR A 127 12.71 4.48 1.57
C TYR A 127 12.54 6.00 1.69
N VAL A 128 11.31 6.51 1.49
CA VAL A 128 11.04 7.94 1.58
C VAL A 128 11.07 8.45 3.01
N ALA A 129 10.68 7.64 4.01
CA ALA A 129 10.81 7.97 5.42
C ALA A 129 12.28 8.27 5.77
N ILE A 130 13.18 7.37 5.36
CA ILE A 130 14.62 7.49 5.57
C ILE A 130 15.16 8.74 4.86
N LEU A 131 14.76 8.99 3.60
CA LEU A 131 15.21 10.18 2.89
C LEU A 131 14.74 11.49 3.54
N CYS A 132 13.47 11.55 3.95
CA CYS A 132 12.93 12.71 4.66
C CYS A 132 13.65 12.93 5.98
N TYR A 133 13.92 11.86 6.73
CA TYR A 133 14.69 11.92 7.98
C TYR A 133 16.12 12.40 7.73
N LEU A 134 16.84 11.82 6.76
CA LEU A 134 18.21 12.20 6.41
C LEU A 134 18.29 13.66 5.94
N ALA A 135 17.34 14.11 5.11
CA ALA A 135 17.30 15.49 4.65
C ALA A 135 17.16 16.49 5.81
N TYR A 136 16.55 16.08 6.91
CA TYR A 136 16.39 16.89 8.11
C TYR A 136 17.56 16.74 9.10
N ALA A 137 17.95 15.50 9.42
CA ALA A 137 18.95 15.20 10.44
C ALA A 137 20.39 15.36 9.94
N ASN A 138 20.68 14.99 8.69
CA ASN A 138 22.02 14.98 8.09
C ASN A 138 22.01 15.58 6.68
N PRO A 139 21.75 16.90 6.54
CA PRO A 139 21.48 17.52 5.26
C PRO A 139 22.67 17.53 4.30
N ILE A 140 23.91 17.60 4.79
CA ILE A 140 25.13 17.58 3.96
C ILE A 140 25.26 16.22 3.28
N PHE A 141 25.09 15.14 4.05
CA PHE A 141 25.09 13.78 3.53
C PHE A 141 23.97 13.58 2.50
N TYR A 142 22.76 14.04 2.83
CA TYR A 142 21.62 13.95 1.91
C TYR A 142 21.89 14.63 0.57
N VAL A 143 22.42 15.86 0.58
CA VAL A 143 22.70 16.60 -0.66
C VAL A 143 23.76 15.87 -1.50
N LYS A 144 24.88 15.47 -0.88
CA LYS A 144 26.00 14.81 -1.55
C LYS A 144 25.59 13.50 -2.23
N HIS A 145 24.76 12.69 -1.57
CA HIS A 145 24.45 11.34 -2.03
C HIS A 145 23.13 11.22 -2.80
N PHE A 146 22.13 12.07 -2.53
CA PHE A 146 20.77 11.91 -3.08
C PHE A 146 20.29 13.06 -3.95
N VAL A 147 20.75 14.29 -3.70
CA VAL A 147 20.32 15.47 -4.52
C VAL A 147 21.14 15.56 -5.79
N ASN A 148 22.46 15.36 -5.70
CA ASN A 148 23.36 15.45 -6.85
C ASN A 148 23.27 14.23 -7.79
N LYS A 149 22.44 13.23 -7.44
CA LYS A 149 22.19 12.02 -8.24
C LYS A 149 20.74 11.97 -8.69
N SER A 150 20.49 11.31 -9.82
CA SER A 150 19.13 11.17 -10.36
C SER A 150 18.23 10.35 -9.43
N GLN A 151 17.08 10.91 -9.05
CA GLN A 151 16.04 10.19 -8.29
C GLN A 151 15.52 8.98 -9.08
N LYS A 152 15.47 9.08 -10.41
CA LYS A 152 15.04 7.98 -11.30
C LYS A 152 15.90 6.73 -11.11
N LEU A 153 17.22 6.90 -10.99
CA LEU A 153 18.14 5.79 -10.78
C LEU A 153 17.90 5.09 -9.44
N HIS A 154 17.66 5.86 -8.37
CA HIS A 154 17.37 5.26 -7.06
C HIS A 154 16.08 4.46 -7.06
N TYR A 155 15.01 4.99 -7.66
CA TYR A 155 13.76 4.24 -7.80
C TYR A 155 13.94 3.00 -8.69
N LEU A 156 14.68 3.11 -9.81
CA LEU A 156 14.98 1.95 -10.65
C LEU A 156 15.67 0.84 -9.84
N ILE A 157 16.74 1.17 -9.12
CA ILE A 157 17.46 0.21 -8.25
C ILE A 157 16.51 -0.36 -7.19
N LEU A 158 15.71 0.48 -6.54
CA LEU A 158 14.74 0.04 -5.53
C LEU A 158 13.73 -0.95 -6.13
N HIS A 159 13.15 -0.65 -7.30
CA HIS A 159 12.22 -1.54 -7.98
C HIS A 159 12.89 -2.87 -8.38
N THR A 160 14.12 -2.84 -8.91
CA THR A 160 14.86 -4.06 -9.26
C THR A 160 15.15 -4.93 -8.04
N VAL A 161 15.61 -4.33 -6.93
CA VAL A 161 15.88 -5.05 -5.68
C VAL A 161 14.60 -5.66 -5.11
N LEU A 162 13.51 -4.90 -5.10
CA LEU A 162 12.22 -5.39 -4.61
C LEU A 162 11.65 -6.49 -5.50
N LEU A 163 11.83 -6.40 -6.82
CA LEU A 163 11.44 -7.46 -7.74
C LEU A 163 12.21 -8.74 -7.41
N ALA A 164 13.54 -8.66 -7.34
CA ALA A 164 14.41 -9.80 -7.05
C ALA A 164 14.08 -10.45 -5.69
N TRP A 165 13.89 -9.63 -4.64
CA TRP A 165 13.53 -10.12 -3.31
C TRP A 165 12.18 -10.84 -3.31
N ASN A 166 11.15 -10.24 -3.91
CA ASN A 166 9.82 -10.85 -3.99
C ASN A 166 9.83 -12.14 -4.82
N SER A 167 10.55 -12.18 -5.93
CA SER A 167 10.76 -13.39 -6.73
C SER A 167 11.47 -14.49 -5.93
N CYS A 168 12.48 -14.13 -5.13
CA CYS A 168 13.17 -15.06 -4.24
C CYS A 168 12.23 -15.65 -3.18
N ILE A 169 11.41 -14.82 -2.51
CA ILE A 169 10.41 -15.30 -1.54
C ILE A 169 9.42 -16.26 -2.21
N ASP A 170 8.92 -15.91 -3.40
CA ASP A 170 7.93 -16.72 -4.11
C ASP A 170 8.53 -18.05 -4.60
N PHE A 171 9.79 -18.04 -5.04
CA PHE A 171 10.54 -19.26 -5.37
C PHE A 171 10.69 -20.17 -4.14
N ILE A 172 11.16 -19.61 -3.01
CA ILE A 172 11.35 -20.38 -1.77
C ILE A 172 10.02 -20.98 -1.30
N ARG A 173 8.96 -20.17 -1.32
CA ARG A 173 7.61 -20.61 -0.95
C ARG A 173 7.11 -21.78 -1.81
N GLN A 174 7.45 -21.78 -3.10
CA GLN A 174 7.00 -22.82 -4.02
C GLN A 174 7.76 -24.12 -3.90
N HIS A 175 9.08 -24.04 -3.76
CA HIS A 175 9.93 -25.23 -3.72
C HIS A 175 10.03 -25.86 -2.34
N PHE A 176 9.97 -25.06 -1.28
CA PHE A 176 10.21 -25.54 0.08
C PHE A 176 8.97 -25.48 0.98
N GLU A 177 7.83 -24.99 0.48
CA GLU A 177 6.61 -24.73 1.26
C GLU A 177 6.85 -23.86 2.53
N VAL A 178 7.93 -23.08 2.57
CA VAL A 178 8.28 -22.21 3.70
C VAL A 178 7.61 -20.85 3.55
N PHE A 179 6.61 -20.57 4.40
CA PHE A 179 5.90 -19.29 4.44
C PHE A 179 6.55 -18.26 5.38
N LEU A 180 7.49 -18.70 6.21
CA LEU A 180 8.12 -17.90 7.26
C LEU A 180 8.76 -16.62 6.71
N LEU A 181 9.50 -16.73 5.60
CA LEU A 181 10.25 -15.60 5.02
C LEU A 181 9.34 -14.43 4.58
N HIS A 182 8.14 -14.75 4.08
CA HIS A 182 7.15 -13.75 3.70
C HIS A 182 6.65 -12.98 4.93
N HIS A 183 6.34 -13.69 6.01
CA HIS A 183 5.90 -13.09 7.27
C HIS A 183 7.00 -12.25 7.92
N LEU A 184 8.24 -12.76 7.93
CA LEU A 184 9.40 -12.02 8.42
C LEU A 184 9.63 -10.73 7.64
N THR A 185 9.50 -10.75 6.31
CA THR A 185 9.64 -9.54 5.48
C THR A 185 8.64 -8.46 5.88
N HIS A 186 7.37 -8.82 6.08
CA HIS A 186 6.36 -7.88 6.54
C HIS A 186 6.67 -7.33 7.95
N LEU A 187 7.09 -8.19 8.88
CA LEU A 187 7.43 -7.79 10.24
C LEU A 187 8.61 -6.80 10.25
N ILE A 188 9.68 -7.12 9.53
CA ILE A 188 10.87 -6.26 9.45
C ILE A 188 10.50 -4.90 8.84
N LEU A 189 9.77 -4.88 7.73
CA LEU A 189 9.37 -3.62 7.09
C LEU A 189 8.52 -2.74 8.01
N PHE A 190 7.54 -3.34 8.70
CA PHE A 190 6.70 -2.64 9.67
C PHE A 190 7.53 -2.08 10.84
N ILE A 191 8.35 -2.92 11.48
CA ILE A 191 9.17 -2.51 12.63
C ILE A 191 10.12 -1.39 12.25
N VAL A 192 10.82 -1.51 11.12
CA VAL A 192 11.80 -0.50 10.71
C VAL A 192 11.11 0.81 10.33
N LEU A 193 9.99 0.77 9.59
CA LEU A 193 9.24 1.98 9.25
C LEU A 193 8.65 2.66 10.51
N PHE A 194 8.13 1.88 11.45
CA PHE A 194 7.64 2.39 12.73
C PHE A 194 8.75 3.06 13.55
N ILE A 195 9.92 2.43 13.68
CA ILE A 195 11.08 3.00 14.38
C ILE A 195 11.53 4.32 13.73
N VAL A 196 11.70 4.34 12.41
CA VAL A 196 12.09 5.57 11.68
C VAL A 196 11.06 6.67 11.88
N THR A 197 9.77 6.33 11.89
CA THR A 197 8.67 7.27 12.12
C THR A 197 8.72 7.84 13.53
N ILE A 198 8.98 7.01 14.56
CA ILE A 198 9.18 7.48 15.95
C ILE A 198 10.41 8.39 16.05
N MET A 199 11.54 7.99 15.47
CA MET A 199 12.77 8.80 15.48
C MET A 199 12.54 10.17 14.82
N ALA A 200 11.81 10.21 13.71
CA ALA A 200 11.42 11.45 13.05
C ALA A 200 10.51 12.31 13.95
N SER A 201 9.50 11.72 14.59
CA SER A 201 8.60 12.39 15.54
C SER A 201 9.38 13.03 16.70
N ILE A 202 10.27 12.27 17.36
CA ILE A 202 11.10 12.77 18.46
C ILE A 202 11.96 13.94 18.00
N LYS A 203 12.58 13.86 16.82
CA LYS A 203 13.42 14.93 16.28
C LYS A 203 12.62 16.18 15.90
N ILE A 204 11.34 16.04 15.53
CA ILE A 204 10.42 17.17 15.31
C ILE A 204 10.04 17.82 16.65
N CYS A 205 9.74 17.03 17.68
CA CYS A 205 9.34 17.52 19.00
C CYS A 205 10.48 18.24 19.73
N ASN A 206 11.70 17.71 19.64
CA ASN A 206 12.89 18.30 20.27
C ASN A 206 13.49 19.48 19.48
N TYR A 207 12.81 19.95 18.43
CA TYR A 207 13.27 21.08 17.64
C TYR A 207 13.19 22.39 18.45
N LYS A 208 14.34 22.95 18.79
CA LYS A 208 14.43 24.35 19.24
C LYS A 208 14.54 25.23 17.99
N PRO A 209 13.66 26.23 17.81
CA PRO A 209 13.84 27.18 16.72
C PRO A 209 15.20 27.86 16.91
N PRO A 210 16.08 27.84 15.90
CA PRO A 210 17.17 28.80 15.88
C PRO A 210 16.54 30.19 15.98
N GLY A 211 17.19 31.12 16.69
CA GLY A 211 16.78 32.51 16.72
C GLY A 211 16.53 33.04 15.30
N VAL A 212 15.75 34.13 15.20
CA VAL A 212 15.15 34.84 14.05
C VAL A 212 15.66 34.53 12.62
N ASN A 213 16.93 34.16 12.42
CA ASN A 213 17.55 33.71 11.17
C ASN A 213 17.52 32.19 10.92
N ALA A 214 16.48 31.47 11.34
CA ALA A 214 16.31 30.08 10.89
C ALA A 214 16.13 30.07 9.35
N THR A 215 17.11 29.50 8.63
CA THR A 215 17.09 29.44 7.17
C THR A 215 15.78 28.85 6.65
N TYR A 216 15.14 29.52 5.69
CA TYR A 216 13.90 29.10 5.02
C TYR A 216 13.92 27.59 4.63
N VAL A 217 15.09 27.11 4.23
CA VAL A 217 15.37 25.72 3.87
C VAL A 217 15.07 24.72 5.00
N MET A 218 15.42 25.05 6.25
CA MET A 218 15.20 24.16 7.38
C MET A 218 13.71 24.06 7.75
N LYS A 219 12.98 25.18 7.68
CA LYS A 219 11.52 25.21 7.84
C LYS A 219 10.82 24.33 6.80
N LEU A 220 11.27 24.37 5.55
CA LEU A 220 10.74 23.53 4.47
C LEU A 220 11.03 22.04 4.70
N ARG A 221 12.25 21.68 5.12
CA ARG A 221 12.63 20.29 5.44
C ARG A 221 11.81 19.72 6.59
N ARG A 222 11.61 20.51 7.67
CA ARG A 222 10.77 20.13 8.80
C ARG A 222 9.32 19.89 8.37
N LYS A 223 8.75 20.78 7.55
CA LYS A 223 7.40 20.62 7.01
C LYS A 223 7.25 19.32 6.22
N ARG A 224 8.23 18.98 5.38
CA ARG A 224 8.23 17.71 4.63
C ARG A 224 8.32 16.49 5.53
N LEU A 225 9.20 16.51 6.54
CA LEU A 225 9.32 15.42 7.50
C LEU A 225 8.01 15.21 8.29
N PHE A 226 7.39 16.29 8.77
CA PHE A 226 6.12 16.23 9.49
C PHE A 226 4.99 15.66 8.62
N SER A 227 4.87 16.14 7.37
CA SER A 227 3.94 15.57 6.39
C SER A 227 4.16 14.07 6.19
N PHE A 228 5.42 13.62 6.09
CA PHE A 228 5.69 12.21 5.89
C PHE A 228 5.42 11.37 7.15
N VAL A 229 5.67 11.90 8.35
CA VAL A 229 5.31 11.23 9.62
C VAL A 229 3.80 10.98 9.71
N ILE A 230 2.97 11.97 9.36
CA ILE A 230 1.50 11.80 9.32
C ILE A 230 1.12 10.69 8.33
N TYR A 231 1.70 10.73 7.12
CA TYR A 231 1.46 9.72 6.10
C TYR A 231 1.86 8.32 6.60
N SER A 232 3.05 8.17 7.18
CA SER A 232 3.54 6.89 7.71
C SER A 232 2.61 6.33 8.78
N TYR A 233 2.22 7.12 9.79
CA TYR A 233 1.31 6.64 10.83
C TYR A 233 -0.04 6.18 10.25
N ALA A 234 -0.60 6.92 9.30
CA ALA A 234 -1.84 6.53 8.65
C ALA A 234 -1.70 5.17 7.93
N THR A 235 -0.60 4.95 7.21
CA THR A 235 -0.36 3.67 6.53
C THR A 235 -0.04 2.52 7.51
N GLU A 236 0.66 2.79 8.61
CA GLU A 236 0.99 1.78 9.62
C GLU A 236 -0.26 1.28 10.35
N ILE A 237 -1.22 2.17 10.66
CA ILE A 237 -2.49 1.78 11.29
C ILE A 237 -3.26 0.79 10.42
N VAL A 238 -3.30 1.01 9.09
CA VAL A 238 -3.97 0.10 8.14
C VAL A 238 -3.30 -1.28 8.11
N VAL A 239 -1.99 -1.33 8.35
CA VAL A 239 -1.18 -2.54 8.17
C VAL A 239 -1.01 -3.29 9.49
N LEU A 240 -1.27 -2.65 10.62
CA LEU A 240 -1.16 -3.21 11.95
C LEU A 240 -1.84 -4.59 12.10
N PRO A 241 -3.05 -4.86 11.57
CA PRO A 241 -3.63 -6.20 11.67
C PRO A 241 -2.82 -7.27 10.94
N ARG A 242 -2.19 -6.92 9.80
CA ARG A 242 -1.30 -7.81 9.06
C ARG A 242 0.00 -8.07 9.81
N PHE A 243 0.52 -7.05 10.50
CA PHE A 243 1.67 -7.19 11.41
C PHE A 243 1.33 -8.17 12.54
N LEU A 244 0.23 -7.94 13.26
CA LEU A 244 -0.20 -8.81 14.36
C LEU A 244 -0.39 -10.26 13.90
N TYR A 245 -1.07 -10.47 12.77
CA TYR A 245 -1.23 -11.80 12.19
C TYR A 245 0.12 -12.46 11.86
N SER A 246 1.05 -11.71 11.25
CA SER A 246 2.36 -12.24 10.90
C SER A 246 3.19 -12.58 12.14
N LEU A 247 3.11 -11.76 13.19
CA LEU A 247 3.79 -12.00 14.46
C LEU A 247 3.26 -13.28 15.12
N THR A 248 1.93 -13.41 15.26
CA THR A 248 1.31 -14.62 15.82
C THR A 248 1.62 -15.85 14.97
N SER A 249 1.64 -15.73 13.64
CA SER A 249 1.96 -16.84 12.75
C SER A 249 3.41 -17.30 12.90
N VAL A 250 4.38 -16.37 13.05
CA VAL A 250 5.79 -16.71 13.28
C VAL A 250 5.97 -17.41 14.62
N ILE A 251 5.35 -16.87 15.68
CA ILE A 251 5.39 -17.48 17.02
C ILE A 251 4.76 -18.88 16.99
N CYS A 252 3.60 -19.05 16.36
CA CYS A 252 2.96 -20.36 16.32
C CYS A 252 3.68 -21.38 15.43
N ASN A 253 4.36 -20.95 14.38
CA ASN A 253 5.22 -21.85 13.60
C ASN A 253 6.37 -22.36 14.48
N TYR A 254 6.99 -21.49 15.28
CA TYR A 254 8.07 -21.85 16.20
C TYR A 254 7.61 -22.80 17.33
N VAL A 255 6.44 -22.54 17.91
CA VAL A 255 5.90 -23.34 19.05
C VAL A 255 5.15 -24.60 18.59
N GLY A 256 4.74 -24.68 17.32
CA GLY A 256 3.92 -25.77 16.79
C GLY A 256 2.41 -25.61 17.01
N CYS A 257 1.91 -24.40 17.29
CA CYS A 257 0.48 -24.13 17.53
C CYS A 257 -0.33 -23.75 16.28
N GLU A 258 0.17 -24.02 15.07
CA GLU A 258 -0.47 -23.56 13.83
C GLU A 258 -1.93 -24.02 13.66
N HIS A 259 -2.21 -25.28 13.99
CA HIS A 259 -3.55 -25.86 13.87
C HIS A 259 -4.53 -25.22 14.87
N GLN A 260 -4.10 -25.03 16.12
CA GLN A 260 -4.93 -24.39 17.15
C GLN A 260 -5.20 -22.92 16.80
N LEU A 261 -4.19 -22.20 16.29
CA LEU A 261 -4.35 -20.80 15.87
C LEU A 261 -5.46 -20.64 14.84
N ARG A 262 -5.54 -21.53 13.84
CA ARG A 262 -6.57 -21.48 12.79
C ARG A 262 -8.00 -21.62 13.31
N GLN A 263 -8.19 -22.25 14.46
CA GLN A 263 -9.49 -22.46 15.09
C GLN A 263 -9.89 -21.32 16.04
N THR A 264 -8.99 -20.36 16.31
CA THR A 264 -9.27 -19.26 17.23
C THR A 264 -10.19 -18.20 16.62
N LEU A 265 -11.01 -17.59 17.48
CA LEU A 265 -11.78 -16.38 17.13
C LEU A 265 -10.87 -15.25 16.65
N PHE A 266 -9.69 -15.10 17.26
CA PHE A 266 -8.67 -14.15 16.84
C PHE A 266 -8.30 -14.29 15.36
N HIS A 267 -8.03 -15.52 14.90
CA HIS A 267 -7.67 -15.78 13.51
C HIS A 267 -8.78 -15.35 12.55
N ASN A 268 -10.04 -15.65 12.87
CA ASN A 268 -11.18 -15.28 12.05
C ASN A 268 -11.38 -13.77 11.97
N ILE A 269 -11.36 -13.08 13.12
CA ILE A 269 -11.53 -11.62 13.19
C ILE A 269 -10.39 -10.92 12.45
N ILE A 270 -9.14 -11.28 12.74
CA ILE A 270 -7.98 -10.59 12.16
C ILE A 270 -7.90 -10.83 10.65
N ARG A 271 -8.30 -12.02 10.18
CA ARG A 271 -8.39 -12.33 8.74
C ARG A 271 -9.44 -11.48 8.05
N GLN A 272 -10.62 -11.31 8.65
CA GLN A 272 -11.66 -10.42 8.10
C GLN A 272 -11.19 -8.97 8.07
N LEU A 273 -10.58 -8.49 9.16
CA LEU A 273 -10.04 -7.14 9.26
C LEU A 273 -8.93 -6.90 8.22
N ILE A 274 -7.99 -7.83 8.07
CA ILE A 274 -6.95 -7.77 7.04
C ILE A 274 -7.59 -7.68 5.66
N ARG A 275 -8.61 -8.48 5.36
CA ARG A 275 -9.30 -8.40 4.06
C ARG A 275 -9.94 -7.02 3.85
N ALA A 276 -10.71 -6.53 4.80
CA ALA A 276 -11.39 -5.24 4.67
C ALA A 276 -10.38 -4.09 4.48
N LEU A 277 -9.35 -4.02 5.33
CA LEU A 277 -8.31 -3.00 5.22
C LEU A 277 -7.45 -3.18 3.96
N HIS A 278 -7.32 -4.42 3.47
CA HIS A 278 -6.63 -4.69 2.22
C HIS A 278 -7.35 -4.03 1.06
N GLU A 279 -8.67 -4.22 0.95
CA GLU A 279 -9.45 -3.59 -0.12
C GLU A 279 -9.42 -2.07 -0.03
N LEU A 280 -9.51 -1.51 1.17
CA LEU A 280 -9.51 -0.06 1.39
C LEU A 280 -8.11 0.59 1.32
N ASN A 281 -7.03 -0.20 1.22
CA ASN A 281 -5.66 0.29 1.35
C ASN A 281 -5.31 1.38 0.33
N SER A 282 -5.71 1.20 -0.93
CA SER A 282 -5.49 2.19 -1.99
C SER A 282 -6.20 3.51 -1.68
N ILE A 283 -7.44 3.46 -1.20
CA ILE A 283 -8.22 4.62 -0.76
C ILE A 283 -7.51 5.33 0.39
N VAL A 284 -7.07 4.60 1.42
CA VAL A 284 -6.37 5.19 2.56
C VAL A 284 -5.06 5.83 2.13
N ILE A 285 -4.28 5.18 1.25
CA ILE A 285 -3.04 5.75 0.68
C ILE A 285 -3.33 7.06 -0.04
N VAL A 286 -4.39 7.10 -0.87
CA VAL A 286 -4.74 8.31 -1.63
C VAL A 286 -5.16 9.44 -0.69
N LEU A 287 -6.08 9.17 0.24
CA LEU A 287 -6.53 10.15 1.21
C LEU A 287 -5.37 10.65 2.08
N SER A 288 -4.50 9.75 2.55
CA SER A 288 -3.30 10.10 3.32
C SER A 288 -2.35 10.97 2.50
N THR A 289 -2.19 10.69 1.20
CA THR A 289 -1.37 11.51 0.29
C THR A 289 -1.95 12.92 0.18
N ILE A 290 -3.26 13.06 -0.06
CA ILE A 290 -3.93 14.36 -0.20
C ILE A 290 -3.88 15.14 1.12
N VAL A 291 -4.17 14.48 2.25
CA VAL A 291 -4.23 15.13 3.56
C VAL A 291 -2.84 15.50 4.06
N ALA A 292 -1.85 14.60 3.94
CA ALA A 292 -0.54 14.80 4.54
C ALA A 292 0.37 15.68 3.66
N PHE A 293 0.32 15.54 2.33
CA PHE A 293 1.24 16.24 1.44
C PHE A 293 0.65 17.54 0.89
N GLU A 294 1.19 18.66 1.38
CA GLU A 294 0.76 20.02 0.97
C GLU A 294 0.62 20.20 -0.56
N PRO A 295 1.59 19.78 -1.41
CA PRO A 295 1.46 20.00 -2.86
C PRO A 295 0.22 19.32 -3.45
N TYR A 296 -0.17 18.15 -2.93
CA TYR A 296 -1.35 17.42 -3.37
C TYR A 296 -2.62 18.03 -2.82
N ARG A 297 -2.63 18.42 -1.54
CA ARG A 297 -3.76 19.12 -0.93
C ARG A 297 -4.13 20.38 -1.72
N GLN A 298 -3.14 21.23 -2.00
CA GLN A 298 -3.34 22.48 -2.74
C GLN A 298 -3.81 22.22 -4.16
N ALA A 299 -3.22 21.23 -4.84
CA ALA A 299 -3.62 20.85 -6.18
C ALA A 299 -5.05 20.30 -6.25
N PHE A 300 -5.47 19.51 -5.25
CA PHE A 300 -6.82 18.98 -5.14
C PHE A 300 -7.85 20.07 -4.85
N ILE A 301 -7.57 20.97 -3.90
CA ILE A 301 -8.43 22.13 -3.59
C ILE A 301 -8.60 23.02 -4.82
N ALA A 302 -7.52 23.24 -5.60
CA ALA A 302 -7.58 24.05 -6.82
C ALA A 302 -8.43 23.43 -7.95
N ILE A 303 -8.69 22.12 -7.91
CA ILE A 303 -9.63 21.47 -8.84
C ILE A 303 -11.07 21.65 -8.35
N LEU A 304 -11.31 21.50 -7.05
CA LEU A 304 -12.65 21.58 -6.47
C LEU A 304 -13.16 23.03 -6.38
N GLY A 305 -12.31 23.94 -5.92
CA GLY A 305 -12.58 25.36 -5.97
C GLY A 305 -12.23 25.87 -7.36
N LYS A 306 -13.23 26.17 -8.19
CA LYS A 306 -13.05 27.01 -9.40
C LYS A 306 -12.37 28.32 -9.00
N GLN A 307 -11.04 28.39 -8.96
CA GLN A 307 -10.33 29.61 -8.61
C GLN A 307 -9.58 30.14 -9.83
N LYS A 308 -10.16 31.19 -10.41
CA LYS A 308 -9.51 32.21 -11.24
C LYS A 308 -8.12 32.50 -10.66
N SER A 309 -7.06 32.19 -11.40
CA SER A 309 -5.73 32.68 -11.05
C SER A 309 -5.69 34.18 -11.34
N SER A 310 -5.96 35.02 -10.35
CA SER A 310 -5.42 36.38 -10.34
C SER A 310 -3.94 36.29 -9.96
N THR A 311 -3.12 35.82 -10.90
CA THR A 311 -1.69 36.12 -10.91
C THR A 311 -1.51 37.55 -11.38
N THR A 312 -1.72 38.52 -10.48
CA THR A 312 -1.11 39.83 -10.67
C THR A 312 0.35 39.71 -10.29
N LYS A 313 1.19 39.93 -11.31
CA LYS A 313 2.65 39.96 -11.27
C LYS A 313 3.13 40.85 -10.13
N ILE A 314 4.09 40.36 -9.35
CA ILE A 314 4.98 41.24 -8.59
C ILE A 314 6.00 41.73 -9.62
N ASP A 315 5.94 43.01 -9.95
CA ASP A 315 6.96 43.67 -10.77
C ASP A 315 8.32 43.58 -10.06
N PRO A 316 9.41 43.25 -10.78
CA PRO A 316 10.75 43.40 -10.24
C PRO A 316 11.05 44.89 -10.08
N LEU A 317 11.36 45.29 -8.84
CA LEU A 317 11.95 46.58 -8.50
C LEU A 317 13.04 46.98 -9.53
N LYS A 318 12.85 48.11 -10.18
CA LYS A 318 13.88 48.88 -10.87
C LYS A 318 14.41 49.94 -9.91
N GLY A 319 15.74 50.09 -9.86
CA GLY A 319 16.45 51.26 -9.34
C GLY A 319 16.82 51.14 -7.88
#